data_AF-A0A451AQA3-F1
#
_entry.id   AF-A0A451AQA3-F1
#
_cell.length_a   1.000
_cell.length_b   1.000
_cell.length_c   1.000
_cell.angle_alpha   90.00
_cell.angle_beta   90.00
_cell.angle_gamma   90.00
#
_symmetry.space_group_name_H-M   'P 1'
#
loop_
_entity.id
_entity.type
_entity.pdbx_description
1 polymer ?
#
loop_
_entity_poly.entity_id
_entity_poly.type
_entity_poly.pdbx_seq_one_letter_code
_entity_poly.pdbx_strand_id
1 'polypeptide(L)'
;MPHYSQEFKEKLIREMMSPAGRRVSEIHRDTGISENTLYSWKNKYGGGQEVESGKAVKPENWDGERKLLVLMETSGLNEQELSEYCREDGLYVEQIARWREFAIAGTESGSLLTKSQRQEWQKDKKKLSNLQKELRRKEKALAEAAALLVLEKKAQVIWGEPGEG
;
A
#
# COMPACT_ATOMS: atom_id res chain seq x y z
N MET A 1 -24.09 -3.27 -13.73
CA MET A 1 -22.91 -2.86 -14.51
C MET A 1 -22.98 -3.58 -15.85
N PRO A 2 -22.74 -2.93 -16.99
CA PRO A 2 -22.71 -3.64 -18.28
C PRO A 2 -21.61 -4.70 -18.26
N HIS A 3 -22.00 -5.96 -18.44
CA HIS A 3 -21.10 -7.10 -18.45
C HIS A 3 -20.52 -7.26 -19.86
N TYR A 4 -19.34 -6.72 -20.08
CA TYR A 4 -18.60 -6.94 -21.33
C TYR A 4 -17.91 -8.32 -21.29
N SER A 5 -18.09 -9.10 -22.35
CA SER A 5 -17.43 -10.41 -22.51
C SER A 5 -15.91 -10.25 -22.52
N GLN A 6 -15.21 -11.29 -22.06
CA GLN A 6 -13.75 -11.27 -21.94
C GLN A 6 -13.08 -11.14 -23.31
N GLU A 7 -13.57 -11.86 -24.31
CA GLU A 7 -13.08 -11.81 -25.69
C GLU A 7 -13.17 -10.40 -26.30
N PHE A 8 -14.24 -9.67 -25.99
CA PHE A 8 -14.44 -8.30 -26.48
C PHE A 8 -13.44 -7.33 -25.85
N LYS A 9 -13.15 -7.48 -24.55
CA LYS A 9 -12.12 -6.68 -23.86
C LYS A 9 -10.74 -6.94 -24.45
N GLU A 10 -10.38 -8.20 -24.63
CA GLU A 10 -9.06 -8.59 -25.18
C GLU A 10 -8.87 -8.07 -26.61
N LYS A 11 -9.91 -8.12 -27.45
CA LYS A 11 -9.89 -7.55 -28.81
C LYS A 11 -9.61 -6.05 -28.79
N LEU A 12 -10.33 -5.29 -27.95
CA LEU A 12 -10.14 -3.83 -27.83
C LEU A 12 -8.73 -3.48 -27.31
N ILE A 13 -8.23 -4.25 -26.35
CA ILE A 13 -6.90 -4.02 -25.78
C ILE A 13 -5.81 -4.32 -26.82
N ARG A 14 -5.96 -5.39 -27.61
CA ARG A 14 -5.05 -5.69 -28.72
C ARG A 14 -5.04 -4.58 -29.78
N GLU A 15 -6.20 -3.99 -30.06
CA GLU A 15 -6.34 -2.87 -30.99
C GLU A 15 -5.71 -1.58 -30.43
N MET A 16 -5.84 -1.32 -29.12
CA MET A 16 -5.21 -0.20 -28.41
C MET A 16 -3.69 -0.31 -28.27
N MET A 17 -3.15 -1.53 -28.28
CA MET A 17 -1.71 -1.82 -28.09
C MET A 17 -0.97 -2.06 -29.41
N SER A 18 -1.66 -2.07 -30.54
CA SER A 18 -1.05 -2.21 -31.87
C SER A 18 -0.18 -0.98 -32.19
N PRO A 19 0.98 -1.12 -32.85
CA PRO A 19 1.83 0.00 -33.27
C PRO A 19 1.13 1.00 -34.21
N ALA A 20 0.07 0.55 -34.91
CA ALA A 20 -0.83 1.37 -35.71
C ALA A 20 -2.21 1.55 -35.04
N GLY A 21 -2.28 1.40 -33.71
CA GLY A 21 -3.51 1.29 -32.94
C GLY A 21 -4.33 2.57 -32.85
N ARG A 22 -5.66 2.42 -32.75
CA ARG A 22 -6.61 3.52 -32.57
C ARG A 22 -6.45 4.18 -31.21
N ARG A 23 -6.68 5.49 -31.14
CA ARG A 23 -6.59 6.25 -29.88
C ARG A 23 -7.75 5.87 -28.95
N VAL A 24 -7.51 5.93 -27.64
CA VAL A 24 -8.53 5.64 -26.61
C VAL A 24 -9.79 6.50 -26.80
N SER A 25 -9.60 7.75 -27.24
CA SER A 25 -10.68 8.70 -27.55
C SER A 25 -11.54 8.29 -28.75
N GLU A 26 -10.95 7.63 -29.75
CA GLU A 26 -11.67 7.11 -30.92
C GLU A 26 -12.51 5.90 -30.53
N ILE A 27 -11.92 4.99 -29.74
CA ILE A 27 -12.62 3.82 -29.22
C ILE A 27 -13.76 4.22 -28.28
N HIS A 28 -13.56 5.26 -27.47
CA HIS A 28 -14.62 5.83 -26.64
C HIS A 28 -15.80 6.32 -27.47
N ARG A 29 -15.54 7.03 -28.58
CA ARG A 29 -16.58 7.52 -29.50
C ARG A 29 -17.31 6.38 -30.20
N ASP A 30 -16.59 5.35 -30.62
CA ASP A 30 -17.16 4.23 -31.39
C ASP A 30 -17.94 3.24 -30.50
N THR A 31 -17.46 3.00 -29.28
CA THR A 31 -18.02 1.96 -28.38
C THR A 31 -18.88 2.51 -27.25
N GLY A 32 -18.83 3.83 -26.98
CA GLY A 32 -19.49 4.47 -25.85
C GLY A 32 -18.90 4.11 -24.48
N ILE A 33 -17.79 3.36 -24.43
CA ILE A 33 -17.15 2.93 -23.18
C ILE A 33 -16.30 4.07 -22.66
N SER A 34 -16.45 4.44 -21.38
CA SER A 34 -15.66 5.53 -20.80
C SER A 34 -14.16 5.32 -20.95
N GLU A 35 -13.42 6.39 -21.22
CA GLU A 35 -11.96 6.35 -21.35
C GLU A 35 -11.30 5.74 -20.11
N ASN A 36 -11.80 6.05 -18.92
CA ASN A 36 -11.33 5.49 -17.64
C ASN A 36 -11.42 3.96 -17.61
N THR A 37 -12.50 3.39 -18.13
CA THR A 37 -12.68 1.93 -18.21
C THR A 37 -11.69 1.32 -19.20
N LEU A 38 -11.48 1.95 -20.36
CA LEU A 38 -10.53 1.50 -21.38
C LEU A 38 -9.09 1.54 -20.85
N TYR A 39 -8.69 2.61 -20.15
CA TYR A 39 -7.39 2.70 -19.47
C TYR A 39 -7.23 1.64 -18.37
N SER A 40 -8.29 1.40 -17.58
CA SER A 40 -8.26 0.35 -16.56
C SER A 40 -8.09 -1.04 -17.17
N TRP A 41 -8.70 -1.30 -18.33
CA TRP A 41 -8.54 -2.59 -19.02
C TRP A 41 -7.17 -2.72 -19.66
N LYS A 42 -6.66 -1.66 -20.31
CA LYS A 42 -5.29 -1.62 -20.84
C LYS A 42 -4.26 -1.98 -19.76
N ASN A 43 -4.42 -1.41 -18.56
CA ASN A 43 -3.50 -1.66 -17.45
C ASN A 43 -3.65 -3.07 -16.84
N LYS A 44 -4.86 -3.64 -16.87
CA LYS A 44 -5.13 -4.98 -16.30
C LYS A 44 -4.79 -6.14 -17.23
N TYR A 45 -5.02 -5.99 -18.53
CA TYR A 45 -4.93 -7.08 -19.51
C TYR A 45 -3.89 -6.84 -20.61
N GLY A 46 -3.33 -5.63 -20.73
CA GLY A 46 -2.31 -5.29 -21.74
C GLY A 46 -0.93 -5.90 -21.51
N GLY A 47 -0.85 -6.98 -20.73
CA GLY A 47 0.39 -7.54 -20.22
C GLY A 47 0.85 -6.77 -18.99
N GLY A 48 0.94 -7.47 -17.85
CA GLY A 48 1.57 -6.96 -16.63
C GLY A 48 3.09 -6.81 -16.77
N GLN A 49 3.54 -6.13 -17.82
CA GLN A 49 4.71 -5.28 -17.70
C GLN A 49 4.16 -3.88 -17.53
N GLU A 50 4.42 -3.34 -16.36
CA GLU A 50 4.61 -1.92 -16.13
C GLU A 50 5.64 -1.43 -17.16
N VAL A 51 5.25 -1.30 -18.43
CA VAL A 51 5.96 -0.48 -19.40
C VAL A 51 5.61 0.94 -18.97
N GLU A 52 6.28 1.36 -17.90
CA GLU A 52 6.42 2.74 -17.50
C GLU A 52 6.73 3.50 -18.77
N SER A 53 5.70 4.19 -19.24
CA SER A 53 5.70 4.85 -20.53
C SER A 53 6.72 5.97 -20.45
N GLY A 54 7.96 5.71 -20.88
CA GLY A 54 9.00 6.70 -21.20
C GLY A 54 9.34 7.75 -20.14
N LYS A 55 8.88 7.61 -18.89
CA LYS A 55 9.24 8.49 -17.79
C LYS A 55 10.25 7.73 -16.95
N ALA A 56 11.49 8.22 -16.94
CA ALA A 56 12.52 7.73 -16.03
C ALA A 56 11.90 7.57 -14.63
N VAL A 57 11.89 6.32 -14.17
CA VAL A 57 11.39 5.96 -12.83
C VAL A 57 12.12 6.83 -11.84
N LYS A 58 11.38 7.56 -11.00
CA LYS A 58 12.01 8.35 -9.95
C LYS A 58 12.96 7.43 -9.15
N PRO A 59 14.20 7.85 -8.86
CA PRO A 59 15.16 7.05 -8.10
C PRO A 59 14.59 6.40 -6.82
N GLU A 60 13.63 7.07 -6.18
CA GLU A 60 12.96 6.56 -4.97
C GLU A 60 12.12 5.29 -5.21
N ASN A 61 11.56 5.13 -6.41
CA ASN A 61 10.76 3.98 -6.81
C ASN A 61 11.60 2.83 -7.40
N TRP A 62 12.93 2.96 -7.47
CA TRP A 62 13.78 1.88 -7.97
C TRP A 62 13.70 0.66 -7.06
N ASP A 63 13.77 -0.52 -7.69
CA ASP A 63 13.85 -1.78 -6.97
C ASP A 63 15.13 -1.85 -6.11
N GLY A 64 15.07 -2.65 -5.04
CA GLY A 64 16.17 -2.82 -4.10
C GLY A 64 17.44 -3.35 -4.77
N GLU A 65 17.30 -4.21 -5.77
CA GLU A 65 18.42 -4.73 -6.55
C GLU A 65 19.16 -3.62 -7.30
N ARG A 66 18.41 -2.72 -7.96
CA ARG A 66 19.01 -1.59 -8.69
C ARG A 66 19.68 -0.59 -7.75
N LYS A 67 19.08 -0.32 -6.58
CA LYS A 67 19.70 0.53 -5.55
C LYS A 67 20.98 -0.09 -5.00
N LEU A 68 21.02 -1.41 -4.84
CA LEU A 68 22.19 -2.14 -4.37
C LEU A 68 23.32 -2.13 -5.40
N LEU A 69 23.00 -2.25 -6.69
CA LEU A 69 23.98 -2.14 -7.77
C LEU A 69 24.68 -0.77 -7.74
N VAL A 70 23.89 0.32 -7.66
CA VAL A 70 24.43 1.68 -7.53
C VAL A 70 25.34 1.80 -6.32
N LEU A 71 24.93 1.26 -5.16
CA LEU A 71 25.77 1.28 -3.96
C LEU A 71 27.09 0.51 -4.12
N MET A 72 27.10 -0.57 -4.89
CA MET A 72 28.32 -1.32 -5.20
C MET A 72 29.24 -0.53 -6.14
N GLU A 73 28.70 0.02 -7.22
CA GLU A 73 29.44 0.82 -8.21
C GLU A 73 30.04 2.08 -7.56
N THR A 74 29.27 2.74 -6.71
CA THR A 74 29.68 3.99 -6.04
C THR A 74 30.58 3.78 -4.82
N SER A 75 30.77 2.53 -4.36
CA SER A 75 31.54 2.24 -3.14
C SER A 75 33.02 2.62 -3.24
N GLY A 76 33.60 2.61 -4.45
CA GLY A 76 35.00 2.92 -4.72
C GLY A 76 35.24 4.30 -5.33
N LEU A 77 34.20 5.08 -5.60
CA LEU A 77 34.32 6.39 -6.25
C LEU A 77 34.70 7.48 -5.24
N ASN A 78 35.53 8.43 -5.66
CA ASN A 78 35.77 9.66 -4.91
C ASN A 78 34.59 10.64 -5.06
N GLU A 79 34.54 11.70 -4.25
CA GLU A 79 33.44 12.70 -4.25
C GLU A 79 33.19 13.34 -5.63
N GLN A 80 34.24 13.59 -6.42
CA GLN A 80 34.14 14.13 -7.78
C GLN A 80 33.51 13.11 -8.74
N GLU A 81 34.00 11.88 -8.75
CA GLU A 81 33.49 10.78 -9.58
C GLU A 81 32.05 10.42 -9.20
N LEU A 82 31.73 10.49 -7.90
CA LEU A 82 30.38 10.29 -7.40
C LEU A 82 29.43 11.38 -7.90
N SER A 83 29.86 12.64 -7.90
CA SER A 83 29.06 13.73 -8.44
C SER A 83 28.86 13.62 -9.96
N GLU A 84 29.84 13.09 -10.69
CA GLU A 84 29.72 12.85 -12.14
C GLU A 84 28.74 11.71 -12.42
N TYR A 85 28.90 10.58 -11.75
CA TYR A 85 27.97 9.44 -11.80
C TYR A 85 26.53 9.86 -11.49
N CYS A 86 26.35 10.65 -10.42
CA CYS A 86 25.03 11.19 -10.06
C CYS A 86 24.40 12.04 -11.17
N ARG A 87 25.19 12.83 -11.90
CA ARG A 87 24.68 13.66 -13.00
C ARG A 87 24.29 12.84 -14.22
N GLU A 88 25.04 11.78 -14.53
CA GLU A 88 24.75 10.88 -15.66
C GLU A 88 23.49 10.04 -15.41
N ASP A 89 23.33 9.51 -14.19
CA ASP A 89 22.22 8.63 -13.84
C ASP A 89 20.98 9.36 -13.27
N GLY A 90 21.05 10.68 -13.13
CA GLY A 90 19.96 11.50 -12.58
C GLY A 90 19.70 11.23 -11.09
N LEU A 91 20.76 10.95 -10.34
CA LEU A 91 20.77 10.68 -8.91
C LEU A 91 21.34 11.87 -8.13
N TYR A 92 21.03 11.92 -6.83
CA TYR A 92 21.65 12.86 -5.90
C TYR A 92 22.55 12.10 -4.92
N VAL A 93 23.66 12.72 -4.52
CA VAL A 93 24.63 12.12 -3.58
C VAL A 93 23.95 11.74 -2.26
N GLU A 94 23.01 12.57 -1.80
CA GLU A 94 22.22 12.35 -0.59
C GLU A 94 21.33 11.11 -0.71
N GLN A 95 20.86 10.75 -1.92
CA GLN A 95 20.06 9.55 -2.13
C GLN A 95 20.91 8.29 -1.95
N ILE A 96 22.14 8.30 -2.48
CA ILE A 96 23.08 7.19 -2.35
C ILE A 96 23.51 7.04 -0.89
N ALA A 97 23.82 8.14 -0.20
CA ALA A 97 24.11 8.14 1.23
C ALA A 97 22.96 7.54 2.05
N ARG A 98 21.71 7.98 1.78
CA ARG A 98 20.52 7.44 2.44
C ARG A 98 20.34 5.94 2.19
N TRP A 99 20.57 5.45 0.98
CA TRP A 99 20.47 4.02 0.68
C TRP A 99 21.57 3.22 1.39
N ARG A 100 22.77 3.77 1.52
CA ARG A 100 23.87 3.16 2.28
C ARG A 100 23.50 3.00 3.75
N GLU A 101 22.95 4.05 4.36
CA GLU A 101 22.46 4.01 5.75
C GLU A 101 21.38 2.94 5.94
N PHE A 102 20.39 2.88 5.04
CA PHE A 102 19.35 1.85 5.11
C PHE A 102 19.90 0.43 4.91
N ALA A 103 20.90 0.25 4.05
CA ALA A 103 21.55 -1.04 3.83
C ALA A 103 22.28 -1.49 5.11
N ILE A 104 23.07 -0.60 5.73
CA ILE A 104 23.78 -0.88 6.98
C ILE A 104 22.79 -1.16 8.11
N ALA A 105 21.80 -0.29 8.31
CA ALA A 105 20.76 -0.48 9.33
C ALA A 105 19.98 -1.78 9.12
N GLY A 106 19.72 -2.16 7.87
CA GLY A 106 19.09 -3.43 7.51
C GLY A 106 19.92 -4.66 7.87
N THR A 107 21.24 -4.58 7.71
CA THR A 107 22.19 -5.64 8.10
C THR A 107 22.36 -5.72 9.62
N GLU A 108 22.54 -4.58 10.31
CA GLU A 108 22.72 -4.52 11.76
C GLU A 108 21.46 -4.95 12.53
N SER A 109 20.28 -4.61 12.01
CA SER A 109 19.01 -4.99 12.64
C SER A 109 18.73 -6.49 12.57
N GLY A 110 19.51 -7.27 11.81
CA GLY A 110 19.41 -8.73 11.68
C GLY A 110 18.04 -9.25 11.18
N SER A 111 17.11 -8.35 10.87
CA SER A 111 15.70 -8.63 10.64
C SER A 111 15.27 -7.96 9.34
N LEU A 112 15.75 -8.51 8.22
CA LEU A 112 15.02 -8.37 6.98
C LEU A 112 13.78 -9.25 7.08
N LEU A 113 12.72 -8.73 7.74
CA LEU A 113 11.42 -9.39 7.71
C LEU A 113 11.08 -9.61 6.24
N THR A 114 11.00 -10.89 5.86
CA THR A 114 10.56 -11.30 4.53
C THR A 114 9.21 -10.65 4.21
N LYS A 115 8.89 -10.47 2.92
CA LYS A 115 7.60 -9.87 2.52
C LYS A 115 6.41 -10.56 3.22
N SER A 116 6.48 -11.87 3.45
CA SER A 116 5.50 -12.64 4.22
C SER A 116 5.45 -12.23 5.69
N GLN A 117 6.60 -12.19 6.38
CA GLN A 117 6.67 -11.77 7.79
C GLN A 117 6.18 -10.34 8.00
N ARG A 118 6.45 -9.42 7.06
CA ARG A 118 5.92 -8.05 7.11
C ARG A 118 4.40 -8.03 6.96
N GLN A 119 3.84 -8.86 6.09
CA GLN A 119 2.38 -8.98 5.94
C GLN A 119 1.72 -9.59 7.18
N GLU A 120 2.33 -10.60 7.79
CA GLU A 120 1.86 -11.18 9.05
C GLU A 120 1.88 -10.16 10.18
N TRP A 121 2.98 -9.42 10.34
CA TRP A 121 3.08 -8.35 11.33
C TRP A 121 1.98 -7.28 11.16
N GLN A 122 1.66 -6.89 9.92
CA GLN A 122 0.57 -5.96 9.66
C GLN A 122 -0.81 -6.54 9.98
N LYS A 123 -1.04 -7.83 9.68
CA LYS A 123 -2.28 -8.53 10.07
C LYS A 123 -2.41 -8.58 11.58
N ASP A 124 -1.34 -8.89 12.30
CA ASP A 124 -1.36 -9.01 13.76
C ASP A 124 -1.53 -7.66 14.43
N LYS A 125 -0.89 -6.60 13.90
CA LYS A 125 -1.13 -5.22 14.36
C LYS A 125 -2.60 -4.82 14.23
N LYS A 126 -3.26 -5.18 13.13
CA LYS A 126 -4.70 -4.93 12.95
C LYS A 126 -5.54 -5.74 13.94
N LYS A 127 -5.24 -7.02 14.14
CA LYS A 127 -5.93 -7.86 15.14
C LYS A 127 -5.80 -7.27 16.54
N LEU A 128 -4.59 -6.86 16.93
CA LEU A 128 -4.33 -6.25 18.23
C LEU A 128 -5.15 -4.98 18.43
N SER A 129 -5.20 -4.09 17.42
CA SER A 129 -6.02 -2.88 17.50
C SER A 129 -7.52 -3.19 17.63
N ASN A 130 -8.01 -4.24 16.98
CA ASN A 130 -9.41 -4.63 17.07
C ASN A 130 -9.72 -5.22 18.45
N LEU A 131 -8.89 -6.13 18.93
CA LEU A 131 -9.00 -6.71 20.28
C LEU A 131 -8.98 -5.63 21.37
N GLN A 132 -8.10 -4.64 21.26
CA GLN A 132 -8.07 -3.49 22.19
C GLN A 132 -9.36 -2.65 22.16
N LYS A 133 -10.02 -2.51 20.99
CA LYS A 133 -11.30 -1.81 20.90
C LYS A 133 -12.43 -2.62 21.53
N GLU A 134 -12.46 -3.92 21.28
CA GLU A 134 -13.45 -4.82 21.89
C GLU A 134 -13.29 -4.87 23.41
N LEU A 135 -12.06 -4.96 23.90
CA LEU A 135 -11.77 -4.93 25.33
C LEU A 135 -12.31 -3.65 25.98
N ARG A 136 -12.02 -2.47 25.41
CA ARG A 136 -12.54 -1.20 25.93
C ARG A 136 -14.06 -1.13 25.93
N ARG A 137 -14.73 -1.68 24.92
CA ARG A 137 -16.20 -1.74 24.87
C ARG A 137 -16.76 -2.64 25.98
N LYS A 138 -16.14 -3.80 26.19
CA LYS A 138 -16.53 -4.74 27.25
C LYS A 138 -16.30 -4.16 28.64
N GLU A 139 -15.15 -3.52 28.86
CA GLU A 139 -14.84 -2.83 30.12
C GLU A 139 -15.83 -1.70 30.41
N LYS A 140 -16.22 -0.91 29.39
CA LYS A 140 -17.23 0.14 29.54
C LYS A 140 -18.60 -0.44 29.91
N ALA A 141 -19.06 -1.47 29.21
CA ALA A 141 -20.33 -2.14 29.52
C ALA A 141 -20.32 -2.77 30.93
N LEU A 142 -19.18 -3.34 31.34
CA LEU A 142 -19.00 -3.89 32.69
C LEU A 142 -19.03 -2.78 33.76
N ALA A 143 -18.41 -1.63 33.50
CA ALA A 143 -18.47 -0.48 34.39
C ALA A 143 -19.89 0.10 34.51
N GLU A 144 -20.63 0.18 33.40
CA GLU A 144 -22.03 0.60 33.40
C GLU A 144 -22.91 -0.38 34.21
N ALA A 145 -22.74 -1.69 34.03
CA ALA A 145 -23.45 -2.70 34.83
C ALA A 145 -23.11 -2.60 36.32
N ALA A 146 -21.84 -2.41 36.67
CA ALA A 146 -21.43 -2.19 38.06
C ALA A 146 -22.03 -0.91 38.65
N ALA A 147 -22.11 0.18 37.86
CA ALA A 147 -22.74 1.42 38.30
C ALA A 147 -24.25 1.25 38.55
N LEU A 148 -24.96 0.50 37.69
CA LEU A 148 -26.37 0.19 37.88
C LEU A 148 -26.60 -0.61 39.17
N LEU A 149 -25.81 -1.64 39.44
CA LEU A 149 -25.89 -2.41 40.69
C LEU A 149 -25.65 -1.54 41.94
N VAL A 150 -24.70 -0.60 41.87
CA VAL A 150 -24.45 0.34 42.97
C VAL A 150 -25.62 1.28 43.18
N LEU A 151 -26.22 1.79 42.10
CA LEU A 151 -27.40 2.67 42.18
C LEU A 151 -28.62 1.93 42.74
N GLU A 152 -28.86 0.70 42.29
CA GLU A 152 -29.93 -0.16 42.80
C GLU A 152 -29.80 -0.38 44.30
N LYS A 153 -28.61 -0.77 44.76
CA LYS A 153 -28.33 -0.95 46.19
C LYS A 153 -28.54 0.34 46.99
N LYS A 154 -28.14 1.50 46.46
CA LYS A 154 -28.39 2.79 47.11
C LYS A 154 -29.88 3.14 47.16
N ALA A 155 -30.63 2.85 46.10
CA ALA A 155 -32.07 3.09 46.04
C ALA A 155 -32.82 2.22 47.07
N GLN A 156 -32.48 0.92 47.18
CA GLN A 156 -33.03 0.02 48.19
C GLN A 156 -32.78 0.53 49.62
N VAL A 157 -31.60 1.10 49.90
CA VAL A 157 -31.29 1.68 51.23
C VAL A 157 -32.14 2.92 51.53
N ILE A 158 -32.42 3.77 50.53
CA ILE A 158 -33.15 5.02 50.74
C ILE A 158 -34.66 4.79 50.77
N TRP A 159 -35.20 3.91 49.90
CA TRP A 159 -36.64 3.73 49.69
C TRP A 159 -37.19 2.41 50.26
N GLY A 160 -36.34 1.53 50.80
CA GLY A 160 -36.72 0.18 51.21
C GLY A 160 -36.82 -0.77 50.01
N GLU A 161 -36.90 -2.08 50.25
CA GLU A 161 -37.10 -3.05 49.18
C GLU A 161 -38.44 -2.82 48.48
N PRO A 162 -38.52 -2.88 47.14
CA PRO A 162 -39.80 -2.98 46.45
C PRO A 162 -40.44 -4.30 46.89
N GLY A 163 -41.45 -4.18 47.75
CA GLY A 163 -42.05 -5.30 48.45
C GLY A 163 -42.43 -6.45 47.53
N GLU A 164 -42.13 -7.66 48.00
CA GLU A 164 -42.81 -8.88 47.58
C GLU A 164 -44.33 -8.67 47.67
N GLY A 165 -44.99 -8.72 46.52
CA GLY A 165 -46.44 -8.69 46.35
C GLY A 165 -46.82 -9.43 45.09
#